data_AF-A0A1W9I3P6-F1
#
_entry.id   AF-A0A1W9I3P6-F1
#
_cell.length_a   1.000
_cell.length_b   1.000
_cell.length_c   1.000
_cell.angle_alpha   90.00
_cell.angle_beta   90.00
_cell.angle_gamma   90.00
#
_symmetry.space_group_name_H-M   'P 1'
#
loop_
_entity.id
_entity.type
_entity.pdbx_description
1 polymer ?
#
loop_
_entity_poly.entity_id
_entity_poly.type
_entity_poly.pdbx_seq_one_letter_code
_entity_poly.pdbx_strand_id
1 'polypeptide(L)'
;MIPKCTRLAVVLMLVLMLAPGCVLSKTPLLDDRDGVADPDLTGEFTFTFRSKTETFRVFLKGNKYLLTDQKDRLTTFASLHRLKDDVMLVQKSLVKGGTAPEHYEYLILRKTPKGFEVGSEDLCDGTPGGCEAKSRDDLLRILERQLPMFLADEKRRVAVLRK
;
A
#
# COMPACT_ATOMS: atom_id res chain seq x y z
N MET A 1 -52.56 -1.46 14.30
CA MET A 1 -51.75 -1.98 13.17
C MET A 1 -51.20 -0.78 12.42
N ILE A 2 -49.89 -0.52 12.52
CA ILE A 2 -49.23 0.63 11.89
C ILE A 2 -48.47 0.10 10.66
N PRO A 3 -48.69 0.64 9.45
CA PRO A 3 -47.99 0.17 8.27
C PRO A 3 -46.55 0.69 8.27
N LYS A 4 -45.59 -0.25 8.19
CA LYS A 4 -44.18 0.02 7.91
C LYS A 4 -43.99 0.10 6.41
N CYS A 5 -43.63 1.28 5.91
CA CYS A 5 -42.78 1.58 4.75
C CYS A 5 -42.87 3.11 4.61
N THR A 6 -41.78 3.85 4.42
CA THR A 6 -41.19 4.04 3.10
C THR A 6 -39.91 4.90 3.23
N ARG A 7 -38.76 4.33 2.78
CA ARG A 7 -37.59 4.99 2.14
C ARG A 7 -36.82 6.04 2.98
N LEU A 8 -35.54 6.35 2.82
CA LEU A 8 -34.53 6.21 1.76
C LEU A 8 -33.18 6.58 2.44
N ALA A 9 -32.06 5.99 2.02
CA ALA A 9 -30.67 6.51 2.15
C ALA A 9 -30.30 7.25 3.46
N VAL A 10 -29.51 6.71 4.39
CA VAL A 10 -28.06 6.52 4.26
C VAL A 10 -27.63 5.38 5.20
N VAL A 11 -27.77 4.15 4.74
CA VAL A 11 -26.97 3.03 5.25
C VAL A 11 -25.99 2.71 4.14
N LEU A 12 -24.91 3.48 4.10
CA LEU A 12 -23.71 3.11 3.36
C LEU A 12 -22.50 3.71 4.08
N MET A 13 -22.20 3.09 5.22
CA MET A 13 -20.82 2.94 5.66
C MET A 13 -19.99 2.48 4.47
N LEU A 14 -19.15 3.36 3.94
CA LEU A 14 -18.04 3.01 3.06
C LEU A 14 -16.91 3.96 3.44
N VAL A 15 -16.25 3.74 4.58
CA VAL A 15 -15.07 2.86 4.66
C VAL A 15 -14.17 3.09 3.44
N LEU A 16 -13.59 4.29 3.37
CA LEU A 16 -12.56 4.66 2.40
C LEU A 16 -11.20 4.93 3.08
N MET A 17 -11.08 4.64 4.36
CA MET A 17 -9.80 4.65 5.08
C MET A 17 -9.26 3.21 5.12
N LEU A 18 -8.73 2.75 4.00
CA LEU A 18 -8.06 1.45 3.93
C LEU A 18 -6.74 1.61 3.17
N ALA A 19 -5.67 1.93 3.90
CA ALA A 19 -4.44 1.12 3.87
C ALA A 19 -3.36 1.58 4.87
N PRO A 20 -2.43 0.66 5.25
CA PRO A 20 -1.63 0.69 6.48
C PRO A 20 -0.24 1.30 6.35
N GLY A 21 0.15 2.17 7.29
CA GLY A 21 1.57 2.44 7.58
C GLY A 21 2.24 3.28 6.51
N CYS A 22 1.45 4.15 5.89
CA CYS A 22 1.81 4.78 4.66
C CYS A 22 2.16 6.24 4.86
N VAL A 23 3.25 6.64 4.21
CA VAL A 23 3.43 8.04 3.89
C VAL A 23 2.52 8.34 2.71
N LEU A 24 1.76 9.43 2.75
CA LEU A 24 0.85 9.85 1.69
C LEU A 24 1.40 11.09 0.99
N SER A 25 1.13 11.21 -0.30
CA SER A 25 1.35 12.46 -1.02
C SER A 25 0.30 12.65 -2.10
N LYS A 26 0.06 13.91 -2.49
CA LYS A 26 -0.84 14.24 -3.60
C LYS A 26 -0.18 14.07 -4.96
N THR A 27 1.15 13.91 -4.98
CA THR A 27 1.96 13.80 -6.20
C THR A 27 2.90 12.60 -6.10
N PRO A 28 3.35 12.03 -7.24
CA PRO A 28 4.45 11.08 -7.21
C PRO A 28 5.73 11.84 -6.83
N LEU A 29 6.41 11.37 -5.80
CA LEU A 29 7.63 11.98 -5.25
C LEU A 29 8.88 11.23 -5.70
N LEU A 30 8.71 10.05 -6.28
CA LEU A 30 9.76 9.24 -6.88
C LEU A 30 9.50 9.09 -8.38
N ASP A 31 10.56 9.24 -9.17
CA ASP A 31 10.49 9.07 -10.61
C ASP A 31 10.37 7.59 -10.95
N ASP A 32 9.31 7.20 -11.64
CA ASP A 32 9.09 5.82 -12.05
C ASP A 32 10.25 5.27 -12.90
N ARG A 33 11.02 6.12 -13.61
CA ARG A 33 12.19 5.70 -14.40
C ARG A 33 13.31 5.12 -13.55
N ASP A 34 13.41 5.55 -12.30
CA ASP A 34 14.40 5.04 -11.34
C ASP A 34 13.90 3.76 -10.63
N GLY A 35 12.69 3.31 -10.97
CA GLY A 35 12.09 2.12 -10.40
C GLY A 35 12.88 0.85 -10.73
N VAL A 36 12.98 -0.04 -9.75
CA VAL A 36 13.63 -1.35 -9.88
C VAL A 36 12.62 -2.44 -10.20
N ALA A 37 13.03 -3.37 -11.08
CA ALA A 37 12.28 -4.57 -11.39
C ALA A 37 12.90 -5.78 -10.68
N ASP A 38 12.05 -6.49 -9.94
CA ASP A 38 12.33 -7.75 -9.27
C ASP A 38 11.24 -8.78 -9.66
N PRO A 39 11.56 -9.75 -10.53
CA PRO A 39 10.61 -10.79 -10.96
C PRO A 39 10.07 -11.66 -9.82
N ASP A 40 10.78 -11.75 -8.69
CA ASP A 40 10.33 -12.56 -7.54
C ASP A 40 9.10 -11.97 -6.86
N LEU A 41 8.78 -10.70 -7.15
CA LEU A 41 7.57 -10.00 -6.70
C LEU A 41 6.41 -10.11 -7.70
N THR A 42 6.41 -11.12 -8.59
CA THR A 42 5.32 -11.42 -9.51
C THR A 42 4.61 -12.73 -9.17
N GLY A 43 3.32 -12.82 -9.49
CA GLY A 43 2.49 -13.99 -9.21
C GLY A 43 1.29 -13.69 -8.31
N GLU A 44 0.69 -14.74 -7.75
CA GLU A 44 -0.44 -14.62 -6.83
C GLU A 44 0.04 -14.55 -5.38
N PHE A 45 -0.45 -13.55 -4.65
CA PHE A 45 -0.09 -13.30 -3.26
C PHE A 45 -1.33 -13.16 -2.41
N THR A 46 -1.21 -13.58 -1.15
CA THR A 46 -2.27 -13.46 -0.15
C THR A 46 -1.73 -12.78 1.10
N PHE A 47 -2.51 -11.87 1.66
CA PHE A 47 -2.19 -11.24 2.94
C PHE A 47 -3.43 -11.20 3.82
N THR A 48 -3.20 -11.19 5.13
CA THR A 48 -4.27 -11.08 6.12
C THR A 48 -4.02 -9.86 6.99
N PHE A 49 -4.99 -8.95 7.02
CA PHE A 49 -4.94 -7.74 7.84
C PHE A 49 -6.28 -7.52 8.54
N ARG A 50 -6.28 -7.31 9.86
CA ARG A 50 -7.49 -7.13 10.68
C ARG A 50 -8.60 -8.16 10.37
N SER A 51 -8.21 -9.43 10.30
CA SER A 51 -9.08 -10.57 9.98
C SER A 51 -9.70 -10.57 8.57
N LYS A 52 -9.28 -9.66 7.68
CA LYS A 52 -9.59 -9.70 6.26
C LYS A 52 -8.44 -10.32 5.50
N THR A 53 -8.72 -11.38 4.77
CA THR A 53 -7.75 -11.99 3.85
C THR A 53 -8.07 -11.53 2.45
N GLU A 54 -7.07 -10.96 1.80
CA GLU A 54 -7.16 -10.51 0.41
C GLU A 54 -6.10 -11.22 -0.43
N THR A 55 -6.47 -11.56 -1.65
CA THR A 55 -5.56 -12.14 -2.64
C THR A 55 -5.48 -11.19 -3.82
N PHE A 56 -4.27 -10.93 -4.27
CA PHE A 56 -4.00 -10.13 -5.44
C PHE A 56 -3.01 -10.84 -6.35
N ARG A 57 -3.10 -10.54 -7.65
CA ARG A 57 -2.08 -10.94 -8.62
C ARG A 57 -1.22 -9.74 -8.96
N VAL A 58 0.08 -9.96 -8.97
CA VAL A 58 1.07 -8.95 -9.31
C VAL A 58 1.72 -9.30 -10.64
N PHE A 59 1.65 -8.36 -11.57
CA PHE A 59 2.29 -8.47 -12.88
C PHE A 59 3.31 -7.36 -13.06
N LEU A 60 4.44 -7.65 -13.68
CA LEU A 60 5.43 -6.66 -14.06
C LEU A 60 5.22 -6.25 -15.52
N LYS A 61 5.13 -4.95 -15.80
CA LYS A 61 5.08 -4.37 -17.14
C LYS A 61 6.12 -3.24 -17.24
N GLY A 62 7.23 -3.53 -17.91
CA GLY A 62 8.39 -2.64 -17.90
C GLY A 62 8.98 -2.61 -16.49
N ASN A 63 8.94 -1.44 -15.84
CA ASN A 63 9.39 -1.21 -14.47
C ASN A 63 8.23 -0.93 -13.48
N LYS A 64 6.98 -1.15 -13.91
CA LYS A 64 5.80 -0.97 -13.08
C LYS A 64 5.13 -2.29 -12.74
N TYR A 65 4.65 -2.38 -11.52
CA TYR A 65 3.84 -3.49 -11.04
C TYR A 65 2.35 -3.14 -11.16
N LEU A 66 1.58 -4.05 -11.74
CA LEU A 66 0.14 -3.98 -11.83
C LEU A 66 -0.43 -4.95 -10.81
N LEU A 67 -1.26 -4.43 -9.92
CA LEU A 67 -1.97 -5.24 -8.93
C LEU A 67 -3.40 -5.42 -9.41
N THR A 68 -3.86 -6.66 -9.48
CA THR A 68 -5.26 -6.99 -9.77
C THR A 68 -5.85 -7.79 -8.63
N ASP A 69 -7.15 -7.63 -8.41
CA ASP A 69 -7.90 -8.51 -7.51
C ASP A 69 -8.16 -9.88 -8.16
N GLN A 70 -8.78 -10.80 -7.42
CA GLN A 70 -9.16 -12.13 -7.94
C GLN A 70 -10.14 -12.08 -9.13
N LYS A 71 -10.77 -10.94 -9.41
CA LYS A 71 -11.67 -10.73 -10.56
C LYS A 71 -10.94 -10.07 -11.72
N ASP A 72 -9.61 -10.02 -11.69
CA ASP A 72 -8.75 -9.38 -12.68
C ASP A 72 -9.04 -7.89 -12.89
N ARG A 73 -9.67 -7.25 -11.90
CA ARG A 73 -9.86 -5.81 -11.92
C ARG A 73 -8.57 -5.16 -11.47
N LEU A 74 -8.02 -4.30 -12.33
CA LEU A 74 -6.88 -3.47 -11.97
C LEU A 74 -7.24 -2.63 -10.74
N THR A 75 -6.54 -2.87 -9.65
CA THR A 75 -6.76 -2.14 -8.39
C THR A 75 -5.81 -0.95 -8.27
N THR A 76 -4.56 -1.10 -8.74
CA THR A 76 -3.56 -0.04 -8.63
C THR A 76 -2.32 -0.32 -9.50
N PHE A 77 -1.48 0.70 -9.66
CA PHE A 77 -0.11 0.61 -10.17
C PHE A 77 0.87 0.90 -9.04
N ALA A 78 2.00 0.20 -9.02
CA ALA A 78 3.10 0.45 -8.11
C ALA A 78 4.44 0.51 -8.83
N SER A 79 5.35 1.36 -8.35
CA SER A 79 6.78 1.31 -8.68
C SER A 79 7.57 0.97 -7.42
N LEU A 80 8.64 0.17 -7.59
CA LEU A 80 9.54 -0.20 -6.50
C LEU A 80 10.80 0.63 -6.57
N HIS A 81 11.30 1.07 -5.44
CA HIS A 81 12.51 1.88 -5.31
C HIS A 81 13.39 1.27 -4.23
N ARG A 82 14.71 1.42 -4.34
CA ARG A 82 15.62 1.00 -3.27
C ARG A 82 15.59 2.04 -2.16
N LEU A 83 15.44 1.58 -0.91
CA LEU A 83 15.56 2.45 0.26
C LEU A 83 16.90 2.21 0.96
N LYS A 84 17.14 0.98 1.45
CA LYS A 84 18.36 0.60 2.16
C LYS A 84 18.50 -0.92 2.22
N ASP A 85 19.71 -1.46 2.06
CA ASP A 85 20.00 -2.90 2.15
C ASP A 85 18.97 -3.74 1.36
N ASP A 86 18.34 -4.73 1.99
CA ASP A 86 17.26 -5.58 1.42
C ASP A 86 15.85 -4.98 1.56
N VAL A 87 15.77 -3.68 1.84
CA VAL A 87 14.53 -2.94 2.06
C VAL A 87 14.24 -2.02 0.88
N MET A 88 13.06 -2.21 0.32
CA MET A 88 12.52 -1.46 -0.79
C MET A 88 11.41 -0.52 -0.33
N LEU A 89 11.11 0.44 -1.18
CA LEU A 89 10.03 1.39 -1.04
C LEU A 89 9.05 1.17 -2.19
N VAL A 90 7.79 0.97 -1.86
CA VAL A 90 6.70 0.88 -2.84
C VAL A 90 6.08 2.25 -2.97
N GLN A 91 6.03 2.82 -4.18
CA GLN A 91 5.18 3.96 -4.54
C GLN A 91 3.92 3.42 -5.23
N LYS A 92 2.78 3.46 -4.56
CA LYS A 92 1.50 2.91 -5.03
C LYS A 92 0.51 4.04 -5.34
N SER A 93 -0.15 3.95 -6.49
CA SER A 93 -1.16 4.91 -6.94
C SER A 93 -2.54 4.58 -6.37
N LEU A 94 -3.12 5.44 -5.53
CA LEU A 94 -4.49 5.26 -5.04
C LEU A 94 -5.49 5.80 -6.06
N VAL A 95 -6.14 4.88 -6.77
CA VAL A 95 -7.16 5.18 -7.79
C VAL A 95 -8.55 4.99 -7.18
N LYS A 96 -9.41 6.01 -7.28
CA LYS A 96 -10.83 5.89 -6.94
C LYS A 96 -11.66 6.08 -8.20
N GLY A 97 -12.53 5.11 -8.51
CA GLY A 97 -13.51 5.25 -9.59
C GLY A 97 -12.97 5.29 -11.03
N GLY A 98 -11.71 4.88 -11.27
CA GLY A 98 -11.15 4.79 -12.62
C GLY A 98 -10.61 6.09 -13.22
N THR A 99 -10.53 7.17 -12.43
CA THR A 99 -9.89 8.44 -12.82
C THR A 99 -8.43 8.52 -12.38
N ALA A 100 -7.71 9.59 -12.74
CA ALA A 100 -6.29 9.81 -12.39
C ALA A 100 -6.00 9.57 -10.89
N PRO A 101 -4.75 9.24 -10.51
CA PRO A 101 -4.38 8.99 -9.11
C PRO A 101 -4.80 10.17 -8.22
N GLU A 102 -5.58 9.92 -7.18
CA GLU A 102 -5.94 10.97 -6.23
C GLU A 102 -4.76 11.25 -5.30
N HIS A 103 -4.09 10.18 -4.85
CA HIS A 103 -2.96 10.21 -3.91
C HIS A 103 -1.98 9.08 -4.23
N TYR A 104 -0.77 9.22 -3.72
CA TYR A 104 0.29 8.22 -3.74
C TYR A 104 0.55 7.75 -2.33
N GLU A 105 0.64 6.43 -2.19
CA GLU A 105 0.92 5.73 -0.96
C GLU A 105 2.35 5.18 -1.02
N TYR A 106 3.14 5.44 0.02
CA TYR A 106 4.51 4.97 0.12
C TYR A 106 4.64 3.98 1.26
N LEU A 107 5.15 2.78 0.96
CA LEU A 107 5.23 1.66 1.89
C LEU A 107 6.64 1.08 1.94
N ILE A 108 7.12 0.78 3.14
CA ILE A 108 8.35 -0.01 3.32
C ILE A 108 8.04 -1.47 3.01
N LEU A 109 8.89 -2.10 2.20
CA LEU A 109 8.80 -3.50 1.81
C LEU A 109 10.12 -4.23 2.04
N ARG A 110 10.05 -5.46 2.55
CA ARG A 110 11.21 -6.34 2.73
C ARG A 110 10.91 -7.72 2.17
N LYS A 111 11.84 -8.30 1.40
CA LYS A 111 11.70 -9.67 0.88
C LYS A 111 11.90 -10.72 1.98
N THR A 112 11.18 -11.82 1.88
CA THR A 112 11.35 -13.01 2.74
C THR A 112 11.38 -14.28 1.89
N PRO A 113 11.87 -15.42 2.42
CA PRO A 113 11.85 -16.68 1.67
C PRO A 113 10.44 -17.17 1.25
N LYS A 114 9.38 -16.70 1.91
CA LYS A 114 7.98 -17.11 1.65
C LYS A 114 7.15 -16.05 0.90
N GLY A 115 7.74 -14.91 0.56
CA GLY A 115 7.05 -13.76 -0.02
C GLY A 115 7.70 -12.45 0.40
N PHE A 116 6.93 -11.53 0.99
CA PHE A 116 7.46 -10.25 1.46
C PHE A 116 6.68 -9.70 2.65
N GLU A 117 7.28 -8.77 3.38
CA GLU A 117 6.68 -8.04 4.49
C GLU A 117 6.49 -6.58 4.06
N VAL A 118 5.33 -6.00 4.37
CA VAL A 118 5.08 -4.56 4.18
C VAL A 118 4.76 -3.90 5.51
N GLY A 119 5.07 -2.61 5.65
CA GLY A 119 4.76 -1.83 6.85
C GLY A 119 3.26 -1.81 7.19
N SER A 120 2.91 -1.77 8.49
CA SER A 120 1.53 -1.71 8.99
C SER A 120 1.13 -0.32 9.52
N GLU A 121 -0.19 -0.10 9.73
CA GLU A 121 -0.86 1.17 10.15
C GLU A 121 -0.10 1.91 11.26
N ASP A 122 0.47 1.18 12.20
CA ASP A 122 1.03 1.75 13.43
C ASP A 122 2.37 2.48 13.20
N LEU A 123 3.02 2.34 12.03
CA LEU A 123 4.28 3.02 11.71
C LEU A 123 4.15 4.54 11.62
N CYS A 124 2.92 5.03 11.43
CA CYS A 124 2.60 6.44 11.53
C CYS A 124 2.31 6.80 12.99
N ASP A 125 3.28 7.42 13.68
CA ASP A 125 3.04 8.08 14.98
C ASP A 125 1.83 9.00 14.79
N GLY A 126 0.68 8.66 15.41
CA GLY A 126 -0.70 9.09 15.15
C GLY A 126 -1.02 10.60 15.25
N THR A 127 -0.05 11.42 14.90
CA THR A 127 -0.06 12.87 14.75
C THR A 127 -0.81 13.22 13.47
N PRO A 128 -1.87 14.04 13.53
CA PRO A 128 -2.56 14.54 12.35
C PRO A 128 -1.56 15.21 11.38
N GLY A 129 -1.53 14.76 10.12
CA GLY A 129 -0.59 15.26 9.09
C GLY A 129 0.85 14.77 9.20
N GLY A 130 1.20 13.96 10.22
CA GLY A 130 2.56 13.46 10.45
C GLY A 130 3.07 12.42 9.45
N CYS A 131 2.19 11.93 8.58
CA CYS A 131 2.49 10.96 7.53
C CYS A 131 2.26 11.50 6.12
N GLU A 132 2.04 12.80 5.92
CA GLU A 132 1.98 13.38 4.59
C GLU A 132 3.35 13.94 4.19
N ALA A 133 3.94 13.43 3.10
CA ALA A 133 5.17 13.96 2.54
C ALA A 133 4.87 15.00 1.45
N LYS A 134 5.57 16.13 1.54
CA LYS A 134 5.44 17.24 0.57
C LYS A 134 6.56 17.27 -0.47
N SER A 135 7.65 16.54 -0.23
CA SER A 135 8.79 16.43 -1.14
C SER A 135 9.45 15.06 -1.01
N ARG A 136 10.32 14.72 -1.96
CA ARG A 136 11.14 13.50 -1.91
C ARG A 136 11.97 13.43 -0.63
N ASP A 137 12.62 14.51 -0.23
CA ASP A 137 13.48 14.52 0.97
C ASP A 137 12.65 14.34 2.25
N ASP A 138 11.46 14.94 2.29
CA ASP A 138 10.52 14.78 3.41
C ASP A 138 10.04 13.33 3.53
N LEU A 139 9.68 12.72 2.39
CA LEU A 139 9.34 11.30 2.30
C LEU A 139 10.46 10.41 2.85
N LEU A 140 11.68 10.58 2.35
CA LEU A 140 12.83 9.77 2.76
C LEU A 140 13.11 9.91 4.25
N ARG A 141 13.08 11.14 4.78
CA ARG A 141 13.26 11.41 6.21
C ARG A 141 12.20 10.72 7.08
N ILE A 142 10.93 10.74 6.69
CA ILE A 142 9.86 10.07 7.43
C ILE A 142 10.09 8.56 7.42
N LEU A 143 10.37 7.98 6.26
CA LEU A 143 10.59 6.54 6.09
C LEU A 143 11.85 6.05 6.83
N GLU A 144 12.94 6.81 6.80
CA GLU A 144 14.17 6.50 7.53
C GLU A 144 13.94 6.48 9.04
N ARG A 145 13.08 7.36 9.56
CA ARG A 145 12.67 7.34 10.97
C ARG A 145 11.82 6.11 11.32
N GLN A 146 10.98 5.67 10.39
CA GLN A 146 10.10 4.50 10.57
C GLN A 146 10.84 3.16 10.39
N LEU A 147 11.91 3.14 9.59
CA LEU A 147 12.62 1.94 9.19
C LEU A 147 13.14 1.10 10.38
N PRO A 148 13.78 1.67 11.42
CA PRO A 148 14.19 0.89 12.59
C PRO A 148 13.03 0.20 13.30
N MET A 149 11.88 0.86 13.41
CA MET A 149 10.69 0.26 14.04
C MET A 149 10.12 -0.87 13.19
N PHE A 150 10.05 -0.67 11.88
CA PHE A 150 9.63 -1.70 10.92
C PHE A 150 10.50 -2.96 11.01
N LEU A 151 11.83 -2.78 11.11
CA LEU A 151 12.78 -3.89 11.19
C LEU A 151 12.75 -4.60 12.56
N ALA A 152 12.51 -3.87 13.65
CA ALA A 152 12.57 -4.40 15.01
C ALA A 152 11.27 -5.08 15.48
N ASP A 153 10.10 -4.68 14.97
CA ASP A 153 8.79 -5.11 15.50
C ASP A 153 8.00 -5.93 14.46
N GLU A 154 7.84 -7.23 14.72
CA GLU A 154 7.03 -8.14 13.88
C GLU A 154 5.57 -7.74 13.81
N LYS A 155 5.02 -7.10 14.85
CA LYS A 155 3.62 -6.67 14.88
C LYS A 155 3.35 -5.49 13.95
N ARG A 156 4.40 -4.77 13.56
CA ARG A 156 4.34 -3.63 12.64
C ARG A 156 4.49 -4.03 11.17
N ARG A 157 4.45 -5.34 10.89
CA ARG A 157 4.63 -5.92 9.57
C ARG A 157 3.41 -6.73 9.19
N VAL A 158 2.98 -6.59 7.94
CA VAL A 158 1.98 -7.47 7.34
C VAL A 158 2.72 -8.43 6.42
N ALA A 159 2.65 -9.72 6.74
CA ALA A 159 3.19 -10.77 5.88
C ALA A 159 2.31 -10.93 4.64
N VAL A 160 2.96 -10.89 3.48
CA VAL A 160 2.38 -11.18 2.18
C VAL A 160 2.99 -12.48 1.68
N LEU A 161 2.18 -13.52 1.65
CA LEU A 161 2.59 -14.87 1.34
C LEU A 161 2.37 -15.16 -0.13
N ARG A 162 3.39 -15.71 -0.78
CA ARG A 162 3.24 -16.26 -2.12
C ARG A 162 2.36 -17.51 -2.05
N LYS A 163 1.41 -17.64 -2.97
CA LYS A 163 0.61 -18.85 -3.12
C LYS A 163 1.32 -19.94 -3.91
#